data_AF-A0A2S9VCI0-F1
#
_entry.id   AF-A0A2S9VCI0-F1
#
_cell.length_a   1.000
_cell.length_b   1.000
_cell.length_c   1.000
_cell.angle_alpha   90.00
_cell.angle_beta   90.00
_cell.angle_gamma   90.00
#
_symmetry.space_group_name_H-M   'P 1'
#
loop_
_entity.id
_entity.type
_entity.pdbx_description
1 polymer ?
#
loop_
_entity_poly.entity_id
_entity_poly.type
_entity_poly.pdbx_seq_one_letter_code
_entity_poly.pdbx_strand_id
1 'polypeptide(L)'
;MTYIQRFGSALNLNIHFHMLFLEGVITQECGQSKFKCVKAPNHNDMETLVNVISHRIATYLEKAGLVQRDMDNTFLDLPMDDEDSLLPLQAASVNYRIAVGPDTGKKVFALQTLPAKDEQHYGQLAQINGFSLHAGVFADSHQTDKLERLCRYISRPALSEQRLSLTDSGKVRYQLKTPYQDGTTHVFFTPLDFIGKLAALVPVPRLNLTRFYGVFAPNAKVRAEVTASQRGKNSPRLAEHLKDSDKPYHARSMSWAQRLKRVFNI
;
A
#
# COMPACT_ATOMS: atom_id res chain seq x y z
N MET A 1 -9.54 1.86 -6.37
CA MET A 1 -8.12 1.51 -6.60
C MET A 1 -7.46 1.30 -5.26
N THR A 2 -6.55 0.34 -5.15
CA THR A 2 -5.81 0.06 -3.92
C THR A 2 -4.31 0.10 -4.19
N TYR A 3 -3.57 0.77 -3.31
CA TYR A 3 -2.12 0.69 -3.21
C TYR A 3 -1.76 -0.10 -1.97
N ILE A 4 -1.01 -1.18 -2.17
CA ILE A 4 -0.44 -1.99 -1.11
C ILE A 4 0.94 -1.40 -0.81
N GLN A 5 1.05 -0.69 0.32
CA GLN A 5 2.31 -0.20 0.83
C GLN A 5 2.91 -1.24 1.76
N ARG A 6 4.24 -1.44 1.67
CA ARG A 6 5.00 -2.41 2.48
C ARG A 6 5.98 -1.73 3.43
N PHE A 7 5.88 -0.42 3.64
CA PHE A 7 6.87 0.35 4.39
C PHE A 7 6.22 1.24 5.44
N GLY A 8 6.86 1.34 6.61
CA GLY A 8 6.56 2.33 7.63
C GLY A 8 7.42 3.59 7.49
N SER A 9 7.17 4.59 8.35
CA SER A 9 7.93 5.85 8.35
C SER A 9 9.43 5.64 8.64
N ALA A 10 9.78 4.61 9.40
CA ALA A 10 11.15 4.24 9.74
C ALA A 10 11.76 3.19 8.78
N LEU A 11 11.21 3.02 7.57
CA LEU A 11 11.65 2.02 6.58
C LEU A 11 11.55 0.56 7.07
N ASN A 12 10.74 0.32 8.10
CA ASN A 12 10.38 -1.03 8.53
C ASN A 12 9.32 -1.63 7.62
N LEU A 13 9.29 -2.95 7.51
CA LEU A 13 8.27 -3.68 6.77
C LEU A 13 6.94 -3.51 7.50
N ASN A 14 6.01 -2.81 6.85
CA ASN A 14 4.66 -2.58 7.37
C ASN A 14 3.68 -2.65 6.20
N ILE A 15 2.89 -3.72 6.16
CA ILE A 15 1.92 -3.95 5.09
C ILE A 15 0.61 -3.27 5.45
N HIS A 16 0.22 -2.29 4.64
CA HIS A 16 -1.06 -1.61 4.80
C HIS A 16 -1.64 -1.19 3.45
N PHE A 17 -2.96 -1.00 3.43
CA PHE A 17 -3.72 -0.80 2.20
C PHE A 17 -4.28 0.62 2.19
N HIS A 18 -3.88 1.40 1.19
CA HIS A 18 -4.57 2.65 0.87
C HIS A 18 -5.56 2.39 -0.23
N MET A 19 -6.84 2.68 0.02
CA MET A 19 -7.91 2.41 -0.93
C MET A 19 -8.65 3.69 -1.27
N LEU A 20 -8.78 3.96 -2.56
CA LEU A 20 -9.57 5.06 -3.11
C LEU A 20 -10.81 4.47 -3.81
N PHE A 21 -11.99 4.85 -3.34
CA PHE A 21 -13.27 4.36 -3.85
C PHE A 21 -14.13 5.52 -4.35
N LEU A 22 -15.11 5.21 -5.19
CA LEU A 22 -16.23 6.11 -5.43
C LEU A 22 -17.12 6.13 -4.19
N GLU A 23 -17.59 7.31 -3.83
CA GLU A 23 -18.64 7.50 -2.82
C GLU A 23 -20.02 7.20 -3.44
N GLY A 24 -20.16 5.98 -4.00
CA GLY A 24 -21.36 5.59 -4.72
C GLY A 24 -21.18 4.33 -5.54
N VAL A 25 -22.27 3.93 -6.17
CA VAL A 25 -22.34 2.79 -7.06
C VAL A 25 -22.70 3.23 -8.46
N ILE A 26 -22.21 2.48 -9.45
CA ILE A 26 -22.68 2.62 -10.83
C ILE A 26 -23.55 1.43 -11.15
N THR A 27 -24.79 1.70 -11.56
CA THR A 27 -25.78 0.70 -11.97
C THR A 27 -26.08 0.86 -13.45
N GLN A 28 -26.27 -0.26 -14.17
CA GLN A 28 -26.79 -0.21 -15.54
C GLN A 28 -28.31 -0.27 -15.52
N GLU A 29 -28.98 0.77 -16.01
CA GLU A 29 -30.43 0.83 -16.18
C GLU A 29 -30.71 1.10 -17.67
N CYS A 30 -31.51 0.24 -18.32
CA CYS A 30 -31.87 0.37 -19.74
C CYS A 30 -30.67 0.55 -20.70
N GLY A 31 -29.54 -0.09 -20.42
CA GLY A 31 -28.32 0.00 -21.23
C GLY A 31 -27.47 1.25 -20.99
N GLN A 32 -27.85 2.13 -20.05
CA GLN A 32 -27.07 3.30 -19.65
C GLN A 32 -26.52 3.14 -18.23
N SER A 33 -25.26 3.52 -18.03
CA SER A 33 -24.63 3.56 -16.71
C SER A 33 -25.04 4.81 -15.94
N LYS A 34 -25.69 4.63 -14.78
CA LYS A 34 -26.05 5.72 -13.86
C LYS A 34 -25.27 5.62 -12.55
N PHE A 35 -24.80 6.76 -12.07
CA PHE A 35 -24.18 6.88 -10.75
C PHE A 35 -25.23 7.16 -9.68
N LYS A 36 -25.15 6.43 -8.56
CA LYS A 36 -25.97 6.67 -7.36
C LYS A 36 -25.03 6.84 -6.17
N CYS A 37 -25.13 8.00 -5.51
CA CYS A 37 -24.40 8.25 -4.27
C CYS A 37 -24.92 7.31 -3.17
N VAL A 38 -24.02 6.86 -2.30
CA VAL A 38 -24.36 6.06 -1.12
C VAL A 38 -24.03 6.83 0.14
N LYS A 39 -24.75 6.57 1.23
CA LYS A 39 -24.51 7.24 2.50
C LYS A 39 -23.10 6.88 3.01
N ALA A 40 -22.38 7.87 3.52
CA ALA A 40 -21.10 7.66 4.18
C ALA A 40 -21.27 6.68 5.37
N PRO A 41 -20.29 5.76 5.59
CA PRO A 41 -20.36 4.82 6.70
C PRO A 41 -20.26 5.57 8.04
N ASN A 42 -21.03 5.13 9.02
CA ASN A 42 -20.89 5.59 10.39
C ASN A 42 -19.80 4.76 11.13
N HIS A 43 -19.50 5.13 12.38
CA HIS A 43 -18.48 4.44 13.17
C HIS A 43 -18.80 2.95 13.42
N ASN A 44 -20.05 2.60 13.69
CA ASN A 44 -20.47 1.21 13.89
C ASN A 44 -20.36 0.38 12.60
N ASP A 45 -20.64 0.98 11.43
CA ASP A 45 -20.40 0.34 10.14
C ASP A 45 -18.91 0.02 9.95
N MET A 46 -18.04 0.93 10.38
CA MET A 46 -16.58 0.75 10.32
C MET A 46 -16.09 -0.35 11.26
N GLU A 47 -16.55 -0.36 12.52
CA GLU A 47 -16.20 -1.41 13.49
C GLU A 47 -16.66 -2.79 12.98
N THR A 48 -17.88 -2.88 12.48
CA THR A 48 -18.42 -4.12 11.90
C THR A 48 -17.56 -4.60 10.72
N LEU A 49 -17.17 -3.68 9.83
CA LEU A 49 -16.33 -4.01 8.69
C LEU A 49 -14.94 -4.49 9.12
N VAL A 50 -14.29 -3.82 10.08
CA VAL A 50 -12.98 -4.24 10.61
C VAL A 50 -13.08 -5.62 11.24
N ASN A 51 -14.13 -5.90 12.00
CA ASN A 51 -14.34 -7.21 12.61
C ASN A 51 -14.45 -8.31 11.55
N VAL A 52 -15.24 -8.06 10.49
CA VAL A 52 -15.38 -9.00 9.36
C VAL A 52 -14.03 -9.22 8.65
N ILE A 53 -13.25 -8.17 8.43
CA ILE A 53 -11.92 -8.27 7.80
C ILE A 53 -10.98 -9.09 8.69
N SER A 54 -10.89 -8.76 9.98
CA SER A 54 -10.06 -9.46 10.97
C SER A 54 -10.40 -10.95 10.99
N HIS A 55 -11.69 -11.30 11.07
CA HIS A 55 -12.13 -12.69 11.14
C HIS A 55 -11.82 -13.47 9.85
N ARG A 56 -12.04 -12.85 8.68
CA ARG A 56 -11.72 -13.46 7.38
C ARG A 56 -10.23 -13.70 7.21
N ILE A 57 -9.39 -12.77 7.65
CA ILE A 57 -7.93 -12.92 7.60
C ILE A 57 -7.49 -14.05 8.53
N ALA A 58 -7.95 -14.07 9.78
CA ALA A 58 -7.63 -15.15 10.73
C ALA A 58 -8.04 -16.52 10.18
N THR A 59 -9.27 -16.66 9.68
CA THR A 59 -9.77 -17.91 9.07
C THR A 59 -8.95 -18.32 7.85
N TYR A 60 -8.51 -17.37 7.03
CA TYR A 60 -7.65 -17.66 5.89
C TYR A 60 -6.29 -18.18 6.32
N LEU A 61 -5.66 -17.54 7.31
CA LEU A 61 -4.36 -17.96 7.83
C LEU A 61 -4.42 -19.35 8.46
N GLU A 62 -5.50 -19.67 9.18
CA GLU A 62 -5.76 -21.01 9.71
C GLU A 62 -5.88 -22.05 8.59
N LYS A 63 -6.70 -21.77 7.57
CA LYS A 63 -6.88 -22.68 6.42
C LYS A 63 -5.60 -22.86 5.61
N ALA A 64 -4.74 -21.85 5.58
CA ALA A 64 -3.44 -21.91 4.94
C ALA A 64 -2.39 -22.64 5.79
N GLY A 65 -2.71 -23.02 7.04
CA GLY A 65 -1.78 -23.68 7.96
C GLY A 65 -0.70 -22.76 8.52
N LEU A 66 -0.88 -21.43 8.46
CA LEU A 66 0.12 -20.45 8.92
C LEU A 66 -0.07 -20.02 10.38
N VAL A 67 -1.24 -20.33 10.95
CA VAL A 67 -1.60 -20.05 12.34
C VAL A 67 -2.41 -21.23 12.87
N GLN A 68 -2.03 -21.76 14.03
CA GLN A 68 -2.81 -22.75 14.75
C GLN A 68 -3.50 -22.06 15.94
N ARG A 69 -4.80 -22.29 16.13
CA ARG A 69 -5.48 -21.83 17.34
C ARG A 69 -5.07 -22.75 18.49
N ASP A 70 -4.09 -22.33 19.27
CA ASP A 70 -3.89 -22.91 20.59
C ASP A 70 -4.64 -22.07 21.62
N MET A 71 -5.40 -22.72 22.52
CA MET A 71 -6.28 -22.04 23.46
C MET A 71 -5.56 -21.13 24.46
N ASP A 72 -4.23 -21.22 24.55
CA ASP A 72 -3.44 -20.45 25.50
C ASP A 72 -2.44 -19.47 24.86
N ASN A 73 -2.13 -19.54 23.55
CA ASN A 73 -1.33 -18.52 22.84
C ASN A 73 -1.39 -18.72 21.31
N THR A 74 -1.59 -17.64 20.55
CA THR A 74 -1.50 -17.66 19.07
C THR A 74 -0.05 -17.50 18.63
N PHE A 75 0.58 -18.56 18.13
CA PHE A 75 1.92 -18.50 17.53
C PHE A 75 1.84 -18.55 15.99
N LEU A 76 2.74 -17.81 15.34
CA LEU A 76 2.97 -17.83 13.90
C LEU A 76 3.99 -18.93 13.59
N ASP A 77 3.52 -20.10 13.14
CA ASP A 77 4.39 -21.15 12.60
C ASP A 77 4.57 -20.91 11.10
N LEU A 78 5.58 -20.11 10.76
CA LEU A 78 6.06 -20.00 9.39
C LEU A 78 7.10 -21.11 9.18
N PRO A 79 6.88 -22.07 8.24
CA PRO A 79 7.93 -23.00 7.87
C PRO A 79 9.10 -22.20 7.32
N MET A 80 10.22 -22.24 8.04
CA MET A 80 11.51 -21.71 7.60
C MET A 80 12.01 -22.64 6.49
N ASP A 81 11.63 -22.36 5.25
CA ASP A 81 12.28 -22.99 4.10
C ASP A 81 13.63 -22.28 3.92
N ASP A 82 14.74 -23.02 4.11
CA ASP A 82 16.11 -22.49 4.14
C ASP A 82 16.55 -21.82 2.81
N GLU A 83 15.73 -21.88 1.76
CA GLU A 83 15.93 -21.22 0.46
C GLU A 83 15.48 -19.74 0.44
N ASP A 84 14.61 -19.29 1.35
CA ASP A 84 14.02 -17.94 1.27
C ASP A 84 14.82 -16.91 2.09
N SER A 85 16.00 -16.56 1.56
CA SER A 85 16.99 -15.62 2.14
C SER A 85 16.45 -14.26 2.62
N LEU A 86 15.22 -13.89 2.24
CA LEU A 86 14.57 -12.64 2.66
C LEU A 86 13.75 -12.77 3.95
N LEU A 87 13.30 -13.96 4.35
CA LEU A 87 12.44 -14.15 5.52
C LEU A 87 13.07 -13.60 6.82
N PRO A 88 14.35 -13.84 7.13
CA PRO A 88 14.98 -13.27 8.32
C PRO A 88 15.00 -11.73 8.29
N LEU A 89 15.25 -11.14 7.12
CA LEU A 89 15.23 -9.68 6.94
C LEU A 89 13.82 -9.12 7.17
N GLN A 90 12.80 -9.78 6.63
CA GLN A 90 11.41 -9.39 6.80
C GLN A 90 10.97 -9.50 8.26
N ALA A 91 11.29 -10.60 8.94
CA ALA A 91 10.97 -10.83 10.35
C ALA A 91 11.63 -9.78 11.26
N ALA A 92 12.93 -9.51 11.05
CA ALA A 92 13.63 -8.45 11.78
C ALA A 92 13.04 -7.06 11.49
N SER A 93 12.66 -6.80 10.23
CA SER A 93 12.07 -5.53 9.83
C SER A 93 10.70 -5.27 10.48
N VAL A 94 9.81 -6.28 10.52
CA VAL A 94 8.51 -6.20 11.22
C VAL A 94 8.69 -5.91 12.71
N ASN A 95 9.70 -6.52 13.33
CA ASN A 95 10.00 -6.37 14.76
C ASN A 95 10.86 -5.14 15.10
N TYR A 96 11.11 -4.23 14.15
CA TYR A 96 11.99 -3.06 14.32
C TYR A 96 13.41 -3.40 14.79
N ARG A 97 13.92 -4.57 14.38
CA ARG A 97 15.26 -5.07 14.71
C ARG A 97 16.21 -5.02 13.53
N ILE A 98 17.50 -5.01 13.84
CA ILE A 98 18.60 -5.11 12.89
C ILE A 98 18.74 -6.58 12.47
N ALA A 99 18.76 -6.82 11.16
CA ALA A 99 18.74 -8.18 10.62
C ALA A 99 20.14 -8.75 10.36
N VAL A 100 21.12 -7.88 10.13
CA VAL A 100 22.45 -8.25 9.64
C VAL A 100 23.55 -7.41 10.31
N GLY A 101 24.73 -8.00 10.46
CA GLY A 101 25.92 -7.34 11.02
C GLY A 101 26.07 -7.51 12.54
N PRO A 102 27.04 -6.80 13.15
CA PRO A 102 27.42 -6.99 14.56
C PRO A 102 26.32 -6.63 15.56
N ASP A 103 25.34 -5.82 15.15
CA ASP A 103 24.21 -5.37 15.97
C ASP A 103 22.92 -6.19 15.73
N THR A 104 23.02 -7.36 15.09
CA THR A 104 21.87 -8.22 14.79
C THR A 104 21.01 -8.47 16.04
N GLY A 105 19.69 -8.34 15.88
CA GLY A 105 18.70 -8.52 16.96
C GLY A 105 18.46 -7.28 17.83
N LYS A 106 19.34 -6.26 17.79
CA LYS A 106 19.12 -4.99 18.52
C LYS A 106 18.05 -4.14 17.81
N LYS A 107 17.40 -3.24 18.56
CA LYS A 107 16.48 -2.26 17.99
C LYS A 107 17.25 -1.21 17.17
N VAL A 108 16.63 -0.73 16.10
CA VAL A 108 17.16 0.39 15.30
C VAL A 108 17.33 1.61 16.20
N PHE A 109 18.47 2.29 16.09
CA PHE A 109 18.72 3.51 16.85
C PHE A 109 17.81 4.65 16.37
N ALA A 110 17.01 5.17 17.29
CA ALA A 110 16.04 6.23 17.08
C ALA A 110 16.49 7.48 17.87
N LEU A 111 16.49 8.64 17.22
CA LEU A 111 16.78 9.90 17.86
C LEU A 111 15.48 10.64 18.19
N GLN A 112 15.23 10.83 19.48
CA GLN A 112 14.15 11.62 20.03
C GLN A 112 14.61 13.08 20.14
N THR A 113 13.98 13.98 19.37
CA THR A 113 14.33 15.42 19.37
C THR A 113 13.16 16.32 19.74
N LEU A 114 11.98 15.75 19.99
CA LEU A 114 10.78 16.48 20.41
C LEU A 114 10.25 15.89 21.72
N PRO A 115 9.50 16.65 22.55
CA PRO A 115 8.78 16.07 23.67
C PRO A 115 7.66 15.15 23.19
N ALA A 116 7.33 14.16 24.01
CA ALA A 116 6.27 13.23 23.68
C ALA A 116 4.90 13.92 23.60
N LYS A 117 4.03 13.48 22.68
CA LYS A 117 2.67 14.01 22.52
C LYS A 117 1.62 13.09 23.13
N ASP A 118 0.61 13.68 23.77
CA ASP A 118 -0.57 12.96 24.27
C ASP A 118 -1.41 12.34 23.13
N GLU A 119 -2.15 11.28 23.45
CA GLU A 119 -2.95 10.51 22.48
C GLU A 119 -4.05 11.35 21.82
N GLN A 120 -4.02 11.44 20.49
CA GLN A 120 -5.07 12.07 19.71
C GLN A 120 -6.13 11.03 19.31
N HIS A 121 -7.37 11.28 19.71
CA HIS A 121 -8.54 10.53 19.27
C HIS A 121 -8.85 10.87 17.80
N TYR A 122 -8.50 9.99 16.88
CA TYR A 122 -8.92 10.10 15.48
C TYR A 122 -10.39 9.67 15.39
N GLY A 123 -11.33 10.61 15.36
CA GLY A 123 -12.78 10.37 15.45
C GLY A 123 -13.43 9.48 14.36
N GLN A 124 -12.65 8.98 13.39
CA GLN A 124 -13.09 8.04 12.34
C GLN A 124 -12.12 6.86 12.17
N LEU A 125 -11.50 6.44 13.27
CA LEU A 125 -10.61 5.28 13.35
C LEU A 125 -11.33 4.15 14.09
N ALA A 126 -11.52 3.01 13.44
CA ALA A 126 -11.97 1.78 14.10
C ALA A 126 -10.76 0.86 14.31
N GLN A 127 -10.63 0.28 15.50
CA GLN A 127 -9.54 -0.65 15.85
C GLN A 127 -10.07 -1.91 16.53
N ILE A 128 -9.71 -3.08 16.00
CA ILE A 128 -10.09 -4.39 16.55
C ILE A 128 -8.95 -5.37 16.32
N ASN A 129 -8.52 -6.10 17.35
CA ASN A 129 -7.53 -7.20 17.27
C ASN A 129 -6.25 -6.87 16.47
N GLY A 130 -5.72 -5.65 16.62
CA GLY A 130 -4.52 -5.20 15.90
C GLY A 130 -4.76 -4.72 14.46
N PHE A 131 -6.01 -4.73 13.98
CA PHE A 131 -6.41 -4.11 12.72
C PHE A 131 -6.92 -2.68 12.96
N SER A 132 -6.59 -1.77 12.05
CA SER A 132 -7.08 -0.39 12.07
C SER A 132 -7.68 0.00 10.73
N LEU A 133 -8.86 0.62 10.72
CA LEU A 133 -9.49 1.20 9.54
C LEU A 133 -9.77 2.67 9.75
N HIS A 134 -9.36 3.49 8.79
CA HIS A 134 -9.63 4.91 8.76
C HIS A 134 -10.32 5.27 7.44
N ALA A 135 -11.52 5.85 7.52
CA ALA A 135 -12.31 6.23 6.34
C ALA A 135 -12.80 7.68 6.38
N GLY A 136 -12.01 8.58 6.98
CA GLY A 136 -12.39 9.98 7.17
C GLY A 136 -12.02 10.96 6.06
N VAL A 137 -11.55 10.47 4.92
CA VAL A 137 -10.94 11.33 3.89
C VAL A 137 -11.72 11.24 2.58
N PHE A 138 -12.37 12.35 2.23
CA PHE A 138 -13.23 12.47 1.05
C PHE A 138 -12.73 13.59 0.14
N ALA A 139 -13.02 13.52 -1.16
CA ALA A 139 -12.78 14.60 -2.10
C ALA A 139 -13.98 14.73 -3.04
N ASP A 140 -14.61 15.91 -3.03
CA ASP A 140 -15.74 16.18 -3.91
C ASP A 140 -15.32 16.26 -5.37
N SER A 141 -16.29 16.12 -6.29
CA SER A 141 -16.05 16.13 -7.74
C SER A 141 -15.34 17.38 -8.26
N HIS A 142 -15.51 18.52 -7.59
CA HIS A 142 -14.88 19.79 -7.96
C HIS A 142 -13.51 20.00 -7.29
N GLN A 143 -13.11 19.15 -6.33
CA GLN A 143 -11.87 19.29 -5.56
C GLN A 143 -10.72 18.51 -6.22
N THR A 144 -10.39 18.83 -7.47
CA THR A 144 -9.35 18.14 -8.23
C THR A 144 -7.99 18.16 -7.55
N ASP A 145 -7.64 19.27 -6.90
CA ASP A 145 -6.35 19.42 -6.20
C ASP A 145 -6.27 18.52 -4.96
N LYS A 146 -7.40 18.38 -4.24
CA LYS A 146 -7.49 17.47 -3.08
C LYS A 146 -7.37 16.03 -3.54
N LEU A 147 -8.10 15.64 -4.59
CA LEU A 147 -8.01 14.31 -5.20
C LEU A 147 -6.58 14.02 -5.66
N GLU A 148 -5.92 14.97 -6.31
CA GLU A 148 -4.53 14.83 -6.75
C GLU A 148 -3.61 14.64 -5.55
N ARG A 149 -3.74 15.45 -4.49
CA ARG A 149 -2.95 15.30 -3.25
C ARG A 149 -3.15 13.93 -2.62
N LEU A 150 -4.38 13.39 -2.61
CA LEU A 150 -4.66 12.04 -2.14
C LEU A 150 -3.98 10.99 -3.02
N CYS A 151 -4.10 11.11 -4.34
CA CYS A 151 -3.43 10.21 -5.29
C CYS A 151 -1.91 10.21 -5.10
N ARG A 152 -1.26 11.38 -4.97
CA ARG A 152 0.18 11.49 -4.66
C ARG A 152 0.52 10.86 -3.31
N TYR A 153 -0.33 11.05 -2.30
CA TYR A 153 -0.13 10.49 -0.97
C TYR A 153 -0.16 8.94 -0.97
N ILE A 154 -1.17 8.33 -1.60
CA ILE A 154 -1.37 6.88 -1.59
C ILE A 154 -0.40 6.14 -2.54
N SER A 155 0.08 6.82 -3.59
CA SER A 155 1.03 6.29 -4.58
C SER A 155 2.50 6.59 -4.25
N ARG A 156 2.78 7.20 -3.10
CA ARG A 156 4.14 7.60 -2.72
C ARG A 156 5.12 6.42 -2.71
N PRO A 157 6.40 6.65 -3.06
CA PRO A 157 7.45 5.65 -2.91
C PRO A 157 7.77 5.39 -1.43
N ALA A 158 8.44 4.26 -1.17
CA ALA A 158 8.89 3.88 0.16
C ALA A 158 9.95 4.82 0.74
N LEU A 159 10.83 5.32 -0.13
CA LEU A 159 11.97 6.15 0.19
C LEU A 159 11.78 7.57 -0.35
N SER A 160 12.32 8.54 0.38
CA SER A 160 12.46 9.92 -0.09
C SER A 160 13.92 10.33 0.06
N GLU A 161 14.56 10.65 -1.05
CA GLU A 161 15.96 11.07 -1.09
C GLU A 161 16.19 12.33 -0.25
N GLN A 162 15.26 13.28 -0.27
CA GLN A 162 15.30 14.49 0.55
C GLN A 162 15.36 14.23 2.06
N ARG A 163 14.94 13.04 2.51
CA ARG A 163 14.97 12.63 3.92
C ARG A 163 16.14 11.71 4.25
N LEU A 164 16.99 11.41 3.26
CA LEU A 164 18.13 10.51 3.37
C LEU A 164 19.43 11.30 3.37
N SER A 165 20.33 10.99 4.30
CA SER A 165 21.67 11.60 4.35
C SER A 165 22.68 10.66 5.01
N LEU A 166 23.97 10.87 4.75
CA LEU A 166 25.05 10.21 5.47
C LEU A 166 25.53 11.11 6.61
N THR A 167 25.87 10.50 7.75
CA THR A 167 26.55 11.19 8.86
C THR A 167 28.06 11.17 8.66
N ASP A 168 28.78 12.03 9.38
CA ASP A 168 30.26 12.04 9.37
C ASP A 168 30.86 10.71 9.83
N SER A 169 30.13 9.97 10.68
CA SER A 169 30.48 8.61 11.14
C SER A 169 30.14 7.49 10.14
N GLY A 170 29.68 7.82 8.93
CA GLY A 170 29.34 6.85 7.88
C GLY A 170 28.03 6.09 8.09
N LYS A 171 27.17 6.54 9.03
CA LYS A 171 25.83 5.97 9.22
C LYS A 171 24.84 6.60 8.25
N VAL A 172 23.84 5.83 7.86
CA VAL A 172 22.70 6.31 7.08
C VAL A 172 21.69 6.92 8.05
N ARG A 173 21.44 8.22 7.93
CA ARG A 173 20.41 8.94 8.69
C ARG A 173 19.18 9.11 7.81
N TYR A 174 18.03 8.67 8.34
CA TYR A 174 16.74 8.87 7.68
C TYR A 174 15.76 9.64 8.56
N GLN A 175 15.22 10.72 8.01
CA GLN A 175 14.26 11.58 8.68
C GLN A 175 12.83 11.02 8.55
N LEU A 176 12.12 10.92 9.66
CA LEU A 176 10.71 10.54 9.68
C LEU A 176 9.86 11.65 9.06
N LYS A 177 8.87 11.25 8.24
CA LYS A 177 7.93 12.21 7.63
C LYS A 177 7.15 12.99 8.69
N THR A 178 6.71 12.26 9.71
CA THR A 178 6.02 12.80 10.87
C THR A 178 6.76 12.26 12.08
N PRO A 179 7.15 13.13 13.04
CA PRO A 179 7.72 12.67 14.31
C PRO A 179 6.80 11.67 14.99
N TYR A 180 7.38 10.67 15.65
CA TYR A 180 6.62 9.76 16.49
C TYR A 180 6.15 10.45 17.77
N GLN A 181 5.17 9.81 18.42
CA GLN A 181 4.61 10.31 19.67
C GLN A 181 5.64 10.38 20.78
N ASP A 182 6.69 9.56 20.76
CA ASP A 182 7.81 9.60 21.71
C ASP A 182 8.85 10.69 21.38
N GLY A 183 8.57 11.52 20.36
CA GLY A 183 9.46 12.57 19.91
C GLY A 183 10.55 12.13 18.94
N THR A 184 10.58 10.85 18.53
CA THR A 184 11.53 10.36 17.53
C THR A 184 11.33 11.11 16.21
N THR A 185 12.42 11.63 15.65
CA THR A 185 12.42 12.34 14.35
C THR A 185 13.34 11.71 13.33
N HIS A 186 14.36 10.98 13.76
CA HIS A 186 15.33 10.34 12.87
C HIS A 186 15.60 8.91 13.31
N VAL A 187 15.93 8.06 12.33
CA VAL A 187 16.46 6.73 12.54
C VAL A 187 17.82 6.59 11.87
N PHE A 188 18.70 5.80 12.47
CA PHE A 188 20.07 5.63 12.00
C PHE A 188 20.37 4.17 11.73
N PHE A 189 21.03 3.90 10.62
CA PHE A 189 21.40 2.57 10.18
C PHE A 189 22.89 2.51 9.86
N THR A 190 23.49 1.34 10.02
CA THR A 190 24.72 1.04 9.28
C THR A 190 24.38 0.90 7.79
N PRO A 191 25.31 1.09 6.85
CA PRO A 191 25.03 0.91 5.43
C PRO A 191 24.45 -0.48 5.09
N LEU A 192 24.95 -1.53 5.74
CA LEU A 192 24.48 -2.89 5.55
C LEU A 192 23.06 -3.10 6.09
N ASP A 193 22.76 -2.60 7.29
CA ASP A 193 21.40 -2.69 7.85
C ASP A 193 20.40 -1.90 7.00
N PHE A 194 20.80 -0.74 6.48
CA PHE A 194 19.97 0.04 5.56
C PHE A 194 19.62 -0.75 4.28
N ILE A 195 20.60 -1.41 3.66
CA ILE A 195 20.36 -2.28 2.51
C ILE A 195 19.44 -3.45 2.89
N GLY A 196 19.63 -4.05 4.07
CA GLY A 196 18.75 -5.10 4.60
C GLY A 196 17.30 -4.62 4.78
N LYS A 197 17.10 -3.39 5.28
CA LYS A 197 15.77 -2.76 5.35
C LYS A 197 15.15 -2.62 3.97
N LEU A 198 15.90 -2.09 2.99
CA LEU A 198 15.39 -1.93 1.62
C LEU A 198 15.04 -3.27 0.98
N ALA A 199 15.87 -4.30 1.16
CA ALA A 199 15.62 -5.66 0.67
C ALA A 199 14.32 -6.23 1.25
N ALA A 200 14.05 -6.04 2.55
CA ALA A 200 12.81 -6.50 3.19
C ALA A 200 11.54 -5.83 2.62
N LEU A 201 11.65 -4.64 2.02
CA LEU A 201 10.52 -3.93 1.39
C LEU A 201 10.18 -4.46 0.00
N VAL A 202 11.11 -5.17 -0.65
CA VAL A 202 10.91 -5.71 -2.00
C VAL A 202 9.76 -6.72 -1.96
N PRO A 203 8.70 -6.54 -2.79
CA PRO A 203 7.60 -7.48 -2.84
C PRO A 203 8.06 -8.79 -3.50
N VAL A 204 7.36 -9.89 -3.18
CA VAL A 204 7.58 -11.15 -3.89
C VAL A 204 7.36 -10.98 -5.40
N PRO A 205 8.09 -11.73 -6.25
CA PRO A 205 7.95 -11.63 -7.70
C PRO A 205 6.49 -11.73 -8.14
N ARG A 206 6.13 -10.93 -9.16
CA ARG A 206 4.80 -10.92 -9.80
C ARG A 206 3.65 -10.42 -8.91
N LEU A 207 3.92 -9.93 -7.70
CA LEU A 207 2.90 -9.31 -6.86
C LEU A 207 2.60 -7.87 -7.31
N ASN A 208 1.41 -7.64 -7.86
CA ASN A 208 0.93 -6.30 -8.19
C ASN A 208 0.54 -5.52 -6.92
N LEU A 209 1.31 -4.47 -6.60
CA LEU A 209 1.04 -3.57 -5.47
C LEU A 209 -0.01 -2.50 -5.77
N THR A 210 -0.37 -2.29 -7.03
CA THR A 210 -1.50 -1.44 -7.42
C THR A 210 -2.60 -2.30 -8.02
N ARG A 211 -3.81 -2.20 -7.47
CA ARG A 211 -4.96 -2.99 -7.90
C ARG A 211 -6.13 -2.07 -8.23
N PHE A 212 -6.75 -2.31 -9.38
CA PHE A 212 -7.95 -1.58 -9.82
C PHE A 212 -9.16 -2.50 -9.69
N TYR A 213 -10.29 -1.95 -9.25
CA TYR A 213 -11.50 -2.71 -8.94
C TYR A 213 -12.74 -2.01 -9.49
N GLY A 214 -13.83 -2.76 -9.55
CA GLY A 214 -15.12 -2.27 -10.01
C GLY A 214 -15.05 -1.71 -11.42
N VAL A 215 -15.80 -0.64 -11.65
CA VAL A 215 -15.94 0.03 -12.96
C VAL A 215 -14.65 0.66 -13.49
N PHE A 216 -13.64 0.86 -12.64
CA PHE A 216 -12.33 1.39 -13.03
C PHE A 216 -11.28 0.32 -13.35
N ALA A 217 -11.59 -0.95 -13.11
CA ALA A 217 -10.69 -2.05 -13.46
C ALA A 217 -10.46 -2.09 -14.98
N PRO A 218 -9.21 -2.32 -15.47
CA PRO A 218 -8.90 -2.25 -16.90
C PRO A 218 -9.83 -3.05 -17.82
N ASN A 219 -10.33 -4.19 -17.33
CA ASN A 219 -11.19 -5.11 -18.06
C ASN A 219 -12.69 -4.92 -17.79
N ALA A 220 -13.10 -3.91 -17.03
CA ALA A 220 -14.52 -3.66 -16.77
C ALA A 220 -15.23 -3.22 -18.06
N LYS A 221 -16.36 -3.87 -18.37
CA LYS A 221 -17.13 -3.64 -19.62
C LYS A 221 -17.57 -2.19 -19.78
N VAL A 222 -17.96 -1.55 -18.68
CA VAL A 222 -18.46 -0.17 -18.65
C VAL A 222 -17.37 0.89 -18.50
N ARG A 223 -16.09 0.51 -18.37
CA ARG A 223 -15.00 1.47 -18.05
C ARG A 223 -14.90 2.61 -19.07
N ALA A 224 -15.08 2.31 -20.35
CA ALA A 224 -15.00 3.31 -21.41
C ALA A 224 -16.15 4.33 -21.34
N GLU A 225 -17.33 3.89 -20.89
CA GLU A 225 -18.51 4.75 -20.72
C GLU A 225 -18.36 5.67 -19.49
N VAL A 226 -17.83 5.14 -18.38
CA VAL A 226 -17.80 5.85 -17.09
C VAL A 226 -16.54 6.69 -16.87
N THR A 227 -15.53 6.60 -17.73
CA THR A 227 -14.28 7.37 -17.59
C THR A 227 -14.14 8.41 -18.69
N ALA A 228 -13.79 9.65 -18.34
CA ALA A 228 -13.56 10.72 -19.31
C ALA A 228 -12.47 10.37 -20.36
N SER A 229 -11.48 9.55 -19.97
CA SER A 229 -10.45 9.06 -20.88
C SER A 229 -10.95 8.08 -21.95
N GLN A 230 -12.18 7.56 -21.76
CA GLN A 230 -12.82 6.53 -22.56
C GLN A 230 -11.95 5.29 -22.77
N ARG A 231 -11.04 4.97 -21.84
CA ARG A 231 -10.11 3.84 -21.95
C ARG A 231 -10.76 2.55 -21.46
N GLY A 232 -10.56 1.45 -22.17
CA GLY A 232 -11.08 0.14 -21.77
C GLY A 232 -11.34 -0.77 -22.97
N LYS A 233 -11.81 -1.98 -22.71
CA LYS A 233 -12.09 -3.01 -23.73
C LYS A 233 -13.07 -2.52 -24.81
N ASN A 234 -14.06 -1.72 -24.42
CA ASN A 234 -15.11 -1.18 -25.29
C ASN A 234 -14.86 0.30 -25.63
N SER A 235 -13.59 0.73 -25.66
CA SER A 235 -13.24 2.12 -25.95
C SER A 235 -13.61 2.49 -27.39
N PRO A 236 -14.33 3.60 -27.64
CA PRO A 236 -14.51 4.14 -28.98
C PRO A 236 -13.17 4.40 -29.69
N ARG A 237 -12.13 4.79 -28.94
CA ARG A 237 -10.76 4.98 -29.46
C ARG A 237 -10.10 3.67 -29.93
N LEU A 238 -10.49 2.53 -29.36
CA LEU A 238 -10.06 1.22 -29.87
C LEU A 238 -10.77 0.89 -31.19
N ALA A 239 -12.07 1.20 -31.29
CA ALA A 239 -12.86 0.91 -32.47
C ALA A 239 -12.40 1.72 -33.70
N GLU A 240 -11.95 2.97 -33.51
CA GLU A 240 -11.32 3.76 -34.57
C GLU A 240 -9.97 3.18 -35.01
N HIS A 241 -9.14 2.71 -34.06
CA HIS A 241 -7.84 2.10 -34.39
C HIS A 241 -7.93 0.70 -35.03
N LEU A 242 -8.98 -0.06 -34.74
CA LEU A 242 -9.21 -1.39 -35.31
C LEU A 242 -9.78 -1.35 -36.74
N LYS A 243 -10.31 -0.21 -37.21
CA LYS A 243 -10.70 -0.04 -38.60
C LYS A 243 -9.52 -0.14 -39.58
N ASP A 244 -8.31 0.14 -39.11
CA ASP A 244 -7.06 0.11 -39.90
C ASP A 244 -6.16 -1.11 -39.62
N SER A 245 -6.60 -2.10 -38.83
CA SER A 245 -5.81 -3.31 -38.63
C SER A 245 -6.63 -4.54 -38.25
N ASP A 246 -6.45 -5.65 -38.99
CA ASP A 246 -7.01 -6.98 -38.70
C ASP A 246 -6.44 -7.66 -37.42
N LYS A 247 -5.68 -6.94 -36.60
CA LYS A 247 -5.09 -7.50 -35.38
C LYS A 247 -5.88 -7.04 -34.15
N PRO A 248 -6.37 -7.96 -33.30
CA PRO A 248 -7.00 -7.59 -32.04
C PRO A 248 -6.04 -6.75 -31.20
N TYR A 249 -6.56 -5.72 -30.53
CA TYR A 249 -5.78 -4.84 -29.66
C TYR A 249 -5.08 -5.65 -28.57
N HIS A 250 -3.79 -5.93 -28.78
CA HIS A 250 -2.86 -6.27 -27.73
C HIS A 250 -2.11 -4.98 -27.38
N ALA A 251 -2.00 -4.66 -26.08
CA ALA A 251 -1.03 -3.67 -25.64
C ALA A 251 0.33 -4.12 -26.20
N ARG A 252 0.86 -3.40 -27.21
CA ARG A 252 2.11 -3.76 -27.90
C ARG A 252 3.15 -4.18 -26.86
N SER A 253 3.81 -5.32 -27.08
CA SER A 253 4.94 -5.73 -26.24
C SER A 253 5.97 -4.61 -26.30
N MET A 254 6.10 -3.86 -25.21
CA MET A 254 7.14 -2.84 -25.07
C MET A 254 8.38 -3.51 -24.49
N SER A 255 9.52 -3.30 -25.12
CA SER A 255 10.81 -3.66 -24.54
C SER A 255 11.04 -2.89 -23.23
N TRP A 256 11.93 -3.40 -22.37
CA TRP A 256 12.29 -2.70 -21.14
C TRP A 256 12.77 -1.26 -21.40
N ALA A 257 13.59 -1.06 -22.44
CA ALA A 257 14.05 0.27 -22.84
C ALA A 257 12.87 1.20 -23.24
N GLN A 258 11.90 0.70 -24.02
CA GLN A 258 10.71 1.49 -24.38
C GLN A 258 9.86 1.84 -23.16
N ARG A 259 9.78 0.96 -22.15
CA ARG A 259 9.07 1.23 -20.90
C ARG A 259 9.80 2.30 -20.07
N LEU A 260 11.12 2.20 -19.94
CA LEU A 260 11.93 3.19 -19.23
C LEU A 260 11.82 4.56 -19.89
N LYS A 261 11.96 4.64 -21.21
CA LYS A 261 11.76 5.89 -21.96
C LYS A 261 10.38 6.47 -21.78
N ARG A 262 9.34 5.64 -21.79
CA ARG A 262 7.97 6.10 -21.61
C ARG A 262 7.67 6.62 -20.20
N VAL A 263 8.22 5.97 -19.17
CA VAL A 263 7.86 6.24 -17.77
C VAL A 263 8.79 7.29 -17.15
N PHE A 264 10.08 7.22 -17.46
CA PHE A 264 11.14 8.00 -16.83
C PHE A 264 11.86 8.94 -17.81
N ASN A 265 11.49 8.91 -19.10
CA ASN A 265 12.12 9.73 -20.15
C ASN A 265 13.64 9.52 -20.29
N ILE A 266 14.10 8.29 -20.05
CA ILE A 266 15.48 7.79 -20.21
C ILE A 266 15.56 6.70 -21.27
#